data_AF-A0A0L0AWA9-F1
#
_entry.id   AF-A0A0L0AWA9-F1
#
_cell.length_a   1.000
_cell.length_b   1.000
_cell.length_c   1.000
_cell.angle_alpha   90.00
_cell.angle_beta   90.00
_cell.angle_gamma   90.00
#
_symmetry.space_group_name_H-M   'P 1'
#
loop_
_entity.id
_entity.type
_entity.pdbx_description
1 polymer ?
#
loop_
_entity_poly.entity_id
_entity_poly.type
_entity_poly.pdbx_seq_one_letter_code
_entity_poly.pdbx_strand_id
1 'polypeptide(L)'
;MQSDIVSVENFYTKSLEGASIERAIEFLSELRFSEFQFYILNIKALNFKCDIKACYFGYRYDKGELLTLPEKTLWGKSYLASVPGGKGKNKDKIDFEYKKIESKLNNNALQRMYNSKKSLLLESCDRVISYILTYNSFVNSLTAKSKKNNDKENGTIVIKSMPKSSVINLESGLPGKVKAYGLMAGTWELNYKGSDRVNEAIMNMQVLLFKQAFRDAFLIKRIESTNSGMKVSGGLVCKD
;
A
#
# COMPACT_ATOMS: atom_id res chain seq x y z
N MET A 1 -7.36 -33.72 5.49
CA MET A 1 -6.93 -33.81 4.07
C MET A 1 -7.55 -32.72 3.20
N GLN A 2 -8.87 -32.72 2.94
CA GLN A 2 -9.50 -31.62 2.17
C GLN A 2 -9.32 -30.26 2.88
N SER A 3 -9.44 -30.26 4.21
CA SER A 3 -9.09 -29.13 5.09
C SER A 3 -7.67 -28.59 4.86
N ASP A 4 -6.73 -29.49 4.62
CA ASP A 4 -5.29 -29.16 4.57
C ASP A 4 -4.94 -28.58 3.21
N ILE A 5 -5.52 -29.14 2.14
CA ILE A 5 -5.46 -28.57 0.78
C ILE A 5 -6.03 -27.14 0.80
N VAL A 6 -7.22 -26.94 1.37
CA VAL A 6 -7.84 -25.61 1.48
C VAL A 6 -6.97 -24.66 2.32
N SER A 7 -6.30 -25.15 3.35
CA SER A 7 -5.40 -24.33 4.17
C SER A 7 -4.16 -23.87 3.38
N VAL A 8 -3.57 -24.77 2.58
CA VAL A 8 -2.46 -24.45 1.67
C VAL A 8 -2.92 -23.42 0.63
N GLU A 9 -4.04 -23.66 -0.05
CA GLU A 9 -4.57 -22.75 -1.08
C GLU A 9 -4.90 -21.36 -0.51
N ASN A 10 -5.48 -21.31 0.69
CA ASN A 10 -5.77 -20.06 1.39
C ASN A 10 -4.51 -19.30 1.77
N PHE A 11 -3.45 -20.00 2.23
CA PHE A 11 -2.17 -19.39 2.54
C PHE A 11 -1.59 -18.70 1.31
N TYR A 12 -1.51 -19.39 0.18
CA TYR A 12 -1.01 -18.83 -1.07
C TYR A 12 -1.83 -17.65 -1.55
N THR A 13 -3.16 -17.83 -1.62
CA THR A 13 -4.07 -16.80 -2.10
C THR A 13 -3.93 -15.51 -1.29
N LYS A 14 -3.94 -15.60 0.05
CA LYS A 14 -3.81 -14.42 0.93
C LYS A 14 -2.41 -13.82 0.94
N SER A 15 -1.37 -14.65 0.84
CA SER A 15 0.01 -14.19 0.85
C SER A 15 0.37 -13.43 -0.43
N LEU A 16 -0.21 -13.83 -1.57
CA LEU A 16 0.01 -13.22 -2.87
C LEU A 16 -0.98 -12.10 -3.22
N GLU A 17 -1.90 -11.75 -2.32
CA GLU A 17 -2.77 -10.58 -2.49
C GLU A 17 -1.98 -9.26 -2.46
N GLY A 18 -2.40 -8.31 -3.30
CA GLY A 18 -1.83 -6.97 -3.35
C GLY A 18 -1.45 -6.55 -4.77
N ALA A 19 -1.04 -5.29 -4.89
CA ALA A 19 -0.52 -4.73 -6.12
C ALA A 19 1.00 -4.86 -6.20
N SER A 20 1.54 -4.92 -7.42
CA SER A 20 2.97 -4.65 -7.61
C SER A 20 3.31 -3.19 -7.33
N ILE A 21 4.60 -2.89 -7.16
CA ILE A 21 5.08 -1.51 -7.01
C ILE A 21 4.69 -0.64 -8.20
N GLU A 22 4.80 -1.15 -9.43
CA GLU A 22 4.41 -0.44 -10.66
C GLU A 22 2.94 -0.04 -10.60
N ARG A 23 2.06 -0.99 -10.23
CA ARG A 23 0.63 -0.73 -10.14
C ARG A 23 0.30 0.27 -9.02
N ALA A 24 1.04 0.27 -7.92
CA ALA A 24 0.91 1.28 -6.88
C ALA A 24 1.37 2.67 -7.35
N ILE A 25 2.44 2.76 -8.14
CA ILE A 25 2.91 4.03 -8.74
C ILE A 25 1.88 4.58 -9.74
N GLU A 26 1.25 3.72 -10.53
CA GLU A 26 0.13 4.09 -11.41
C GLU A 26 -1.06 4.62 -10.59
N PHE A 27 -1.44 3.92 -9.53
CA PHE A 27 -2.49 4.39 -8.61
C PHE A 27 -2.16 5.76 -8.01
N LEU A 28 -0.92 5.98 -7.56
CA LEU A 28 -0.49 7.28 -7.05
C LEU A 28 -0.53 8.39 -8.11
N SER A 29 -0.24 8.06 -9.37
CA SER A 29 -0.35 9.00 -10.49
C SER A 29 -1.81 9.38 -10.76
N GLU A 30 -2.69 8.38 -10.76
CA GLU A 30 -4.14 8.56 -10.92
C GLU A 30 -4.71 9.41 -9.77
N LEU A 31 -4.27 9.15 -8.54
CA LEU A 31 -4.65 9.95 -7.38
C LEU A 31 -4.22 11.42 -7.56
N ARG A 32 -2.96 11.68 -7.94
CA ARG A 32 -2.47 13.04 -8.18
C ARG A 32 -3.26 13.76 -9.27
N PHE A 33 -3.59 13.08 -10.35
CA PHE A 33 -4.42 13.65 -11.42
C PHE A 33 -5.83 13.98 -10.94
N SER A 34 -6.44 13.08 -10.17
CA SER A 34 -7.74 13.29 -9.53
C SER A 34 -7.73 14.49 -8.59
N GLU A 35 -6.71 14.64 -7.74
CA GLU A 35 -6.60 15.78 -6.83
C GLU A 35 -6.35 17.10 -7.54
N PHE A 36 -5.75 17.10 -8.73
CA PHE A 36 -5.55 18.32 -9.51
C PHE A 36 -6.88 18.99 -9.88
N GLN A 37 -7.95 18.21 -10.08
CA GLN A 37 -9.29 18.75 -10.36
C GLN A 37 -9.85 19.57 -9.19
N PHE A 38 -9.32 19.38 -8.00
CA PHE A 38 -9.76 20.02 -6.75
C PHE A 38 -8.86 21.21 -6.39
N TYR A 39 -7.83 21.53 -7.18
CA TYR A 39 -6.87 22.62 -6.91
C TYR A 39 -7.55 24.00 -6.78
N ILE A 40 -8.63 24.22 -7.52
CA ILE A 40 -9.40 25.48 -7.47
C ILE A 40 -10.27 25.60 -6.21
N LEU A 41 -10.45 24.50 -5.47
CA LEU A 41 -11.22 24.49 -4.23
C LEU A 41 -10.27 24.79 -3.07
N ASN A 42 -10.68 25.68 -2.17
CA ASN A 42 -9.94 26.02 -0.95
C ASN A 42 -10.05 24.88 0.09
N ILE A 43 -9.52 23.71 -0.27
CA ILE A 43 -9.50 22.50 0.55
C ILE A 43 -8.31 22.58 1.49
N LYS A 44 -8.61 22.59 2.78
CA LYS A 44 -7.66 22.61 3.87
C LYS A 44 -6.91 21.30 4.03
N ALA A 45 -7.60 20.19 3.84
CA ALA A 45 -7.02 18.86 4.07
C ALA A 45 -7.73 17.77 3.28
N LEU A 46 -6.94 16.78 2.90
CA LEU A 46 -7.36 15.52 2.30
C LEU A 46 -6.89 14.37 3.19
N ASN A 47 -7.82 13.52 3.59
CA ASN A 47 -7.54 12.23 4.19
C ASN A 47 -8.00 11.13 3.24
N PHE A 48 -7.13 10.19 2.91
CA PHE A 48 -7.51 9.03 2.14
C PHE A 48 -6.92 7.74 2.68
N LYS A 49 -7.63 6.66 2.40
CA LYS A 49 -7.24 5.30 2.73
C LYS A 49 -7.73 4.37 1.63
N CYS A 50 -6.79 3.68 1.01
CA CYS A 50 -7.05 2.72 -0.04
C CYS A 50 -6.48 1.36 0.33
N ASP A 51 -7.30 0.32 0.24
CA ASP A 51 -6.85 -1.07 0.30
C ASP A 51 -6.99 -1.75 -1.08
N ILE A 52 -6.72 -3.05 -1.15
CA ILE A 52 -6.80 -3.82 -2.41
C ILE A 52 -8.18 -3.81 -3.06
N LYS A 53 -9.25 -3.48 -2.33
CA LYS A 53 -10.63 -3.50 -2.81
C LYS A 53 -11.11 -2.09 -3.14
N ALA A 54 -10.93 -1.16 -2.21
CA ALA A 54 -11.55 0.14 -2.30
C ALA A 54 -10.75 1.26 -1.64
N CYS A 55 -11.13 2.47 -2.02
CA CYS A 55 -10.65 3.72 -1.50
C CYS A 55 -11.76 4.48 -0.77
N TYR A 56 -11.32 5.19 0.26
CA TYR A 56 -12.04 6.23 0.96
C TYR A 56 -11.27 7.54 0.81
N PHE A 57 -12.00 8.63 0.56
CA PHE A 57 -11.47 9.99 0.54
C PHE A 57 -12.37 10.89 1.38
N GLY A 58 -11.78 11.69 2.26
CA GLY A 58 -12.44 12.68 3.09
C GLY A 58 -11.74 14.02 2.93
N TYR A 59 -12.53 15.08 2.78
CA TYR A 59 -12.05 16.42 2.51
C TYR A 59 -12.56 17.39 3.57
N ARG A 60 -11.76 18.42 3.84
CA ARG A 60 -12.11 19.52 4.73
C ARG A 60 -11.85 20.86 4.05
N TYR A 61 -12.81 21.76 4.10
CA TYR A 61 -12.70 23.14 3.64
C TYR A 61 -12.02 24.03 4.67
N ASP A 62 -11.48 25.15 4.19
CA ASP A 62 -11.14 26.26 5.08
C ASP A 62 -12.39 26.96 5.63
N LYS A 63 -12.24 27.63 6.77
CA LYS A 63 -13.36 28.29 7.45
C LYS A 63 -13.86 29.47 6.61
N GLY A 64 -15.16 29.50 6.33
CA GLY A 64 -15.80 30.59 5.59
C GLY A 64 -16.04 30.28 4.11
N GLU A 65 -15.56 29.13 3.64
CA GLU A 65 -15.79 28.67 2.27
C GLU A 65 -17.20 28.10 2.07
N LEU A 66 -17.72 28.26 0.84
CA LEU A 66 -18.96 27.61 0.44
C LEU A 66 -18.74 26.11 0.24
N LEU A 67 -19.55 25.29 0.90
CA LEU A 67 -19.53 23.84 0.71
C LEU A 67 -19.98 23.52 -0.72
N THR A 68 -19.03 23.11 -1.57
CA THR A 68 -19.33 22.47 -2.85
C THR A 68 -19.11 20.97 -2.75
N LEU A 69 -19.92 20.21 -3.46
CA LEU A 69 -19.86 18.74 -3.53
C LEU A 69 -19.43 18.33 -4.93
N PRO A 70 -18.15 18.53 -5.31
CA PRO A 70 -17.67 18.23 -6.64
C PRO A 70 -17.73 16.72 -6.92
N GLU A 71 -17.76 16.35 -8.19
CA GLU A 71 -17.49 14.97 -8.59
C GLU A 71 -15.99 14.69 -8.52
N LYS A 72 -15.63 13.48 -8.08
CA LYS A 72 -14.25 12.98 -8.16
C LYS A 72 -14.13 12.02 -9.33
N THR A 73 -13.19 12.28 -10.24
CA THR A 73 -12.85 11.32 -11.29
C THR A 73 -11.69 10.45 -10.85
N LEU A 74 -11.85 9.12 -10.89
CA LEU A 74 -10.75 8.17 -10.70
C LEU A 74 -10.91 7.01 -11.68
N TRP A 75 -9.83 6.65 -12.37
CA TRP A 75 -9.80 5.63 -13.42
C TRP A 75 -10.85 5.86 -14.52
N GLY A 76 -11.10 7.12 -14.86
CA GLY A 76 -12.11 7.53 -15.85
C GLY A 76 -13.56 7.36 -15.39
N LYS A 77 -13.81 7.05 -14.11
CA LYS A 77 -15.16 6.97 -13.52
C LYS A 77 -15.40 8.16 -12.59
N SER A 78 -16.55 8.80 -12.71
CA SER A 78 -17.01 9.84 -11.78
C SER A 78 -17.66 9.24 -10.53
N TYR A 79 -17.38 9.86 -9.39
CA TYR A 79 -17.95 9.51 -8.09
C TYR A 79 -18.57 10.75 -7.47
N LEU A 80 -19.80 10.61 -6.97
CA LEU A 80 -20.50 11.68 -6.26
C LEU A 80 -20.04 11.78 -4.82
N ALA A 81 -19.88 13.01 -4.34
CA ALA A 81 -19.59 13.28 -2.95
C ALA A 81 -20.81 13.02 -2.06
N SER A 82 -20.55 12.74 -0.79
CA SER A 82 -21.58 12.64 0.25
C SER A 82 -21.16 13.47 1.46
N VAL A 83 -22.14 14.02 2.18
CA VAL A 83 -21.89 14.66 3.47
C VAL A 83 -21.90 13.58 4.55
N PRO A 84 -20.89 13.49 5.42
CA PRO A 84 -20.86 12.49 6.48
C PRO A 84 -22.09 12.63 7.40
N GLY A 85 -22.93 11.60 7.48
CA GLY A 85 -24.10 11.61 8.36
C GLY A 85 -23.74 11.32 9.82
N GLY A 86 -23.97 12.26 10.74
CA GLY A 86 -23.94 11.97 12.18
C GLY A 86 -23.84 13.18 13.12
N LYS A 87 -24.82 13.33 14.03
CA LYS A 87 -24.72 14.09 15.28
C LYS A 87 -23.82 13.32 16.27
N GLY A 88 -22.52 13.33 16.04
CA GLY A 88 -21.55 12.72 16.92
C GLY A 88 -20.21 13.36 16.63
N LYS A 89 -19.44 13.71 17.67
CA LYS A 89 -18.16 14.42 17.56
C LYS A 89 -17.26 13.74 16.52
N ASN A 90 -17.31 14.24 15.27
CA ASN A 90 -16.47 13.77 14.19
C ASN A 90 -15.05 14.20 14.58
N LYS A 91 -14.26 13.24 15.08
CA LYS A 91 -12.88 13.51 15.56
C LYS A 91 -12.04 14.07 14.42
N ASP A 92 -12.33 13.62 13.20
CA ASP A 92 -11.81 14.15 11.96
C ASP A 92 -12.92 15.01 11.35
N LYS A 93 -12.78 16.34 11.42
CA LYS A 93 -13.74 17.31 10.85
C LYS A 93 -13.78 17.18 9.31
N ILE A 94 -14.43 16.16 8.79
CA ILE A 94 -14.61 15.91 7.35
C ILE A 94 -15.91 16.59 6.93
N ASP A 95 -15.85 17.42 5.90
CA ASP A 95 -16.99 18.18 5.39
C ASP A 95 -17.71 17.40 4.27
N PHE A 96 -16.96 16.69 3.43
CA PHE A 96 -17.51 15.77 2.43
C PHE A 96 -16.57 14.59 2.17
N GLU A 97 -17.14 13.49 1.68
CA GLU A 97 -16.43 12.22 1.50
C GLU A 97 -16.89 11.43 0.29
N TYR A 98 -15.99 10.55 -0.17
CA TYR A 98 -16.24 9.53 -1.18
C TYR A 98 -15.90 8.16 -0.60
N LYS A 99 -16.81 7.20 -0.79
CA LYS A 99 -16.69 5.84 -0.27
C LYS A 99 -16.76 4.83 -1.41
N LYS A 100 -16.13 3.67 -1.21
CA LYS A 100 -16.19 2.53 -2.14
C LYS A 100 -15.67 2.84 -3.55
N ILE A 101 -14.72 3.77 -3.67
CA ILE A 101 -14.03 4.02 -4.95
C ILE A 101 -13.14 2.83 -5.27
N GLU A 102 -13.10 2.37 -6.51
CA GLU A 102 -12.27 1.23 -6.91
C GLU A 102 -10.78 1.60 -6.85
N SER A 103 -9.97 0.89 -6.06
CA SER A 103 -8.53 1.19 -5.92
C SER A 103 -7.68 0.61 -7.05
N LYS A 104 -8.12 -0.52 -7.62
CA LYS A 104 -7.36 -1.34 -8.57
C LYS A 104 -5.97 -1.75 -8.05
N LEU A 105 -5.86 -1.95 -6.74
CA LEU A 105 -4.65 -2.41 -6.03
C LEU A 105 -4.63 -3.94 -5.80
N ASN A 106 -5.23 -4.71 -6.70
CA ASN A 106 -5.45 -6.16 -6.57
C ASN A 106 -4.82 -6.98 -7.71
N ASN A 107 -3.69 -6.53 -8.25
CA ASN A 107 -3.06 -7.19 -9.40
C ASN A 107 -1.53 -7.19 -9.29
N ASN A 108 -0.93 -8.38 -9.37
CA ASN A 108 0.50 -8.58 -9.46
C ASN A 108 0.85 -9.86 -10.26
N ALA A 109 2.09 -10.00 -10.69
CA ALA A 109 2.53 -11.12 -11.52
C ALA A 109 2.50 -12.47 -10.77
N LEU A 110 2.93 -12.48 -9.50
CA LEU A 110 3.00 -13.70 -8.68
C LEU A 110 1.62 -14.34 -8.49
N GLN A 111 0.59 -13.53 -8.20
CA GLN A 111 -0.78 -13.99 -8.07
C GLN A 111 -1.30 -14.60 -9.39
N ARG A 112 -1.00 -13.98 -10.53
CA ARG A 112 -1.38 -14.52 -11.86
C ARG A 112 -0.69 -15.85 -12.15
N MET A 113 0.60 -15.97 -11.81
CA MET A 113 1.37 -17.20 -11.97
C MET A 113 0.83 -18.32 -11.08
N TYR A 114 0.54 -18.03 -9.82
CA TYR A 114 -0.08 -18.96 -8.87
C TYR A 114 -1.44 -19.47 -9.38
N ASN A 115 -2.33 -18.55 -9.79
CA ASN A 115 -3.65 -18.91 -10.31
C ASN A 115 -3.57 -19.76 -11.59
N SER A 116 -2.50 -19.58 -12.38
CA SER A 116 -2.23 -20.37 -13.58
C SER A 116 -1.42 -21.65 -13.31
N LYS A 117 -1.17 -21.99 -12.03
CA LYS A 117 -0.34 -23.11 -11.57
C LYS A 117 1.11 -23.10 -12.11
N LYS A 118 1.58 -21.94 -12.59
CA LYS A 118 2.96 -21.71 -13.07
C LYS A 118 3.90 -21.54 -11.89
N SER A 119 5.16 -21.91 -12.07
CA SER A 119 6.19 -21.72 -11.04
C SER A 119 6.30 -20.24 -10.65
N LEU A 120 6.51 -19.95 -9.37
CA LEU A 120 6.67 -18.58 -8.88
C LEU A 120 8.14 -18.18 -8.93
N LEU A 121 8.42 -17.01 -9.49
CA LEU A 121 9.76 -16.42 -9.50
C LEU A 121 9.94 -15.61 -8.21
N LEU A 122 10.35 -16.31 -7.14
CA LEU A 122 10.59 -15.72 -5.83
C LEU A 122 12.09 -15.62 -5.56
N GLU A 123 12.49 -14.50 -4.98
CA GLU A 123 13.84 -14.28 -4.45
C GLU A 123 13.99 -14.91 -3.07
N SER A 124 15.21 -15.28 -2.69
CA SER A 124 15.45 -15.85 -1.35
C SER A 124 15.20 -14.82 -0.26
N CYS A 125 14.65 -15.27 0.87
CA CYS A 125 14.34 -14.39 1.99
C CYS A 125 15.58 -13.69 2.53
N ASP A 126 16.73 -14.38 2.60
CA ASP A 126 17.99 -13.78 3.02
C ASP A 126 18.38 -12.58 2.15
N ARG A 127 18.30 -12.69 0.82
CA ARG A 127 18.64 -11.58 -0.08
C ARG A 127 17.70 -10.39 0.09
N VAL A 128 16.40 -10.64 0.18
CA VAL A 128 15.39 -9.59 0.35
C VAL A 128 15.57 -8.88 1.70
N ILE A 129 15.75 -9.63 2.77
CA ILE A 129 15.91 -9.07 4.12
C ILE A 129 17.24 -8.33 4.24
N SER A 130 18.36 -8.90 3.76
CA SER A 130 19.64 -8.21 3.72
C SER A 130 19.55 -6.90 2.96
N TYR A 131 18.87 -6.88 1.80
CA TYR A 131 18.64 -5.65 1.06
C TYR A 131 17.89 -4.60 1.89
N ILE A 132 16.78 -4.96 2.53
CA ILE A 132 16.01 -4.02 3.37
C ILE A 132 16.89 -3.44 4.48
N LEU A 133 17.67 -4.28 5.16
CA LEU A 133 18.57 -3.85 6.23
C LEU A 133 19.66 -2.89 5.72
N THR A 134 20.30 -3.22 4.59
CA THR A 134 21.33 -2.36 3.97
C THR A 134 20.72 -1.05 3.45
N TYR A 135 19.58 -1.10 2.78
CA TYR A 135 18.85 0.08 2.31
C TYR A 135 18.49 1.00 3.47
N ASN A 136 17.94 0.46 4.56
CA ASN A 136 17.60 1.25 5.75
C ASN A 136 18.85 1.85 6.40
N SER A 137 19.95 1.10 6.48
CA SER A 137 21.24 1.63 6.97
C SER A 137 21.72 2.81 6.13
N PHE A 138 21.63 2.70 4.80
CA PHE A 138 21.96 3.78 3.88
C PHE A 138 21.06 5.00 4.09
N VAL A 139 19.73 4.84 4.11
CA VAL A 139 18.78 5.93 4.36
C VAL A 139 19.07 6.63 5.69
N ASN A 140 19.29 5.86 6.76
CA ASN A 140 19.61 6.39 8.08
C ASN A 140 20.96 7.15 8.09
N SER A 141 21.94 6.71 7.29
CA SER A 141 23.23 7.42 7.17
C SER A 141 23.10 8.79 6.48
N LEU A 142 22.14 8.94 5.56
CA LEU A 142 21.85 10.22 4.91
C LEU A 142 21.15 11.18 5.86
N THR A 143 20.18 10.68 6.65
CA THR A 143 19.40 11.51 7.58
C THR A 143 20.18 11.87 8.85
N ALA A 144 21.12 11.04 9.30
CA ALA A 144 22.00 11.33 10.44
C ALA A 144 22.89 12.58 10.23
N LYS A 145 23.16 12.96 8.98
CA LYS A 145 23.90 14.17 8.61
C LYS A 145 23.03 15.45 8.65
N SER A 146 21.70 15.30 8.63
CA SER A 146 20.74 16.40 8.77
C SER A 146 20.30 16.53 10.23
N LYS A 147 21.09 17.23 11.05
CA LYS A 147 20.82 17.46 12.49
C LYS A 147 19.67 18.43 12.79
N LYS A 148 18.80 18.74 11.84
CA LYS A 148 17.63 19.62 12.04
C LYS A 148 16.38 18.87 11.63
N ASN A 149 15.51 18.63 12.62
CA ASN A 149 14.14 18.11 12.53
C ASN A 149 13.98 16.59 12.55
N ASN A 150 12.82 16.16 13.05
CA ASN A 150 12.39 14.79 13.36
C ASN A 150 12.22 13.87 12.11
N ASP A 151 13.01 14.06 11.05
CA ASP A 151 12.88 13.38 9.75
C ASP A 151 13.58 12.01 9.69
N LYS A 152 13.97 11.45 10.83
CA LYS A 152 14.81 10.23 10.95
C LYS A 152 14.19 8.94 10.38
N GLU A 153 12.94 8.97 9.95
CA GLU A 153 12.20 7.78 9.48
C GLU A 153 11.68 7.89 8.04
N ASN A 154 12.02 8.96 7.32
CA ASN A 154 11.53 9.16 5.96
C ASN A 154 12.16 8.18 4.98
N GLY A 155 11.32 7.34 4.40
CA GLY A 155 11.74 6.42 3.36
C GLY A 155 12.35 5.11 3.87
N THR A 156 12.35 4.86 5.19
CA THR A 156 12.78 3.60 5.80
C THR A 156 11.68 2.54 5.67
N ILE A 157 12.06 1.32 5.29
CA ILE A 157 11.16 0.16 5.21
C ILE A 157 11.19 -0.58 6.55
N VAL A 158 10.06 -0.64 7.24
CA VAL A 158 9.94 -1.38 8.51
C VAL A 158 9.32 -2.74 8.25
N ILE A 159 10.07 -3.81 8.54
CA ILE A 159 9.51 -5.17 8.56
C ILE A 159 8.66 -5.31 9.83
N LYS A 160 7.34 -5.50 9.66
CA LYS A 160 6.39 -5.65 10.76
C LYS A 160 6.23 -7.10 11.18
N SER A 161 6.44 -8.04 10.27
CA SER A 161 6.55 -9.47 10.56
C SER A 161 7.53 -10.13 9.60
N MET A 162 8.45 -10.94 10.14
CA MET A 162 9.41 -11.70 9.34
C MET A 162 8.69 -12.70 8.42
N PRO A 163 9.21 -12.93 7.20
CA PRO A 163 8.70 -13.97 6.32
C PRO A 163 8.72 -15.33 6.99
N LYS A 164 7.58 -16.03 6.94
CA LYS A 164 7.44 -17.42 7.39
C LYS A 164 6.38 -18.14 6.57
N SER A 165 6.43 -19.47 6.54
CA SER A 165 5.37 -20.30 5.98
C SER A 165 4.63 -21.02 7.09
N SER A 166 3.29 -20.92 7.10
CA SER A 166 2.45 -21.70 8.00
C SER A 166 2.07 -23.08 7.44
N VAL A 167 2.49 -23.39 6.20
CA VAL A 167 2.02 -24.56 5.45
C VAL A 167 3.15 -25.48 4.99
N ILE A 168 4.41 -25.19 5.32
CA ILE A 168 5.58 -25.95 4.85
C ILE A 168 5.50 -27.46 5.17
N ASN A 169 5.01 -27.80 6.36
CA ASN A 169 4.81 -29.18 6.77
C ASN A 169 3.60 -29.83 6.05
N LEU A 170 2.55 -29.05 5.76
CA LEU A 170 1.37 -29.53 5.05
C LEU A 170 1.68 -29.81 3.58
N GLU A 171 2.49 -28.98 2.94
CA GLU A 171 2.96 -29.16 1.58
C GLU A 171 3.71 -30.48 1.41
N SER A 172 4.63 -30.76 2.33
CA SER A 172 5.41 -32.00 2.35
C SER A 172 4.53 -33.25 2.54
N GLY A 173 3.42 -33.13 3.26
CA GLY A 173 2.46 -34.21 3.50
C GLY A 173 1.40 -34.40 2.40
N LEU A 174 1.39 -33.56 1.35
CA LEU A 174 0.37 -33.58 0.28
C LEU A 174 0.98 -33.73 -1.14
N PRO A 175 1.89 -34.70 -1.37
CA PRO A 175 2.53 -34.87 -2.67
C PRO A 175 1.49 -35.16 -3.77
N GLY A 176 1.62 -34.48 -4.90
CA GLY A 176 0.72 -34.60 -6.06
C GLY A 176 -0.67 -33.96 -5.89
N LYS A 177 -1.03 -33.48 -4.70
CA LYS A 177 -2.32 -32.81 -4.43
C LYS A 177 -2.19 -31.30 -4.43
N VAL A 178 -1.07 -30.78 -3.95
CA VAL A 178 -0.73 -29.35 -3.98
C VAL A 178 0.65 -29.16 -4.59
N LYS A 179 0.84 -28.04 -5.29
CA LYS A 179 2.16 -27.62 -5.75
C LYS A 179 2.82 -26.80 -4.65
N ALA A 180 3.91 -27.31 -4.09
CA ALA A 180 4.73 -26.57 -3.16
C ALA A 180 5.54 -25.50 -3.93
N TYR A 181 5.44 -24.24 -3.51
CA TYR A 181 6.22 -23.14 -4.07
C TYR A 181 7.29 -22.62 -3.10
N GLY A 182 7.34 -23.14 -1.86
CA GLY A 182 8.28 -22.69 -0.84
C GLY A 182 8.06 -21.22 -0.42
N LEU A 183 6.85 -20.70 -0.59
CA LEU A 183 6.54 -19.31 -0.31
C LEU A 183 6.59 -19.03 1.20
N MET A 184 7.36 -18.02 1.56
CA MET A 184 7.33 -17.37 2.86
C MET A 184 6.68 -16.00 2.74
N ALA A 185 5.87 -15.65 3.74
CA ALA A 185 5.13 -14.40 3.74
C ALA A 185 5.35 -13.64 5.05
N GLY A 186 5.67 -12.35 4.93
CA GLY A 186 5.82 -11.39 6.00
C GLY A 186 5.01 -10.12 5.70
N THR A 187 5.23 -9.07 6.49
CA THR A 187 4.55 -7.79 6.32
C THR A 187 5.51 -6.63 6.53
N TRP A 188 5.27 -5.53 5.82
CA TRP A 188 6.12 -4.35 5.85
C TRP A 188 5.32 -3.05 5.79
N GLU A 189 5.95 -1.95 6.21
CA GLU A 189 5.46 -0.60 5.97
C GLU A 189 6.59 0.34 5.55
N LEU A 190 6.21 1.40 4.84
CA LEU A 190 7.07 2.51 4.43
C LEU A 190 6.31 3.81 4.70
N ASN A 191 6.96 4.73 5.41
CA ASN A 191 6.39 6.03 5.73
C ASN A 191 7.20 7.15 5.06
N TYR A 192 6.48 8.18 4.65
CA TYR A 192 7.04 9.47 4.30
C TYR A 192 6.34 10.53 5.16
N LYS A 193 7.11 11.27 5.96
CA LYS A 193 6.68 12.35 6.85
C LYS A 193 7.43 13.62 6.45
N GLY A 194 6.81 14.61 5.83
CA GLY A 194 7.60 15.77 5.40
C GLY A 194 6.92 16.73 4.46
N SER A 195 5.61 16.58 4.26
CA SER A 195 4.85 17.58 3.53
C SER A 195 3.45 17.71 4.10
N ASP A 196 3.06 18.95 4.34
CA ASP A 196 1.67 19.32 4.63
C ASP A 196 0.80 19.27 3.36
N ARG A 197 1.43 19.11 2.17
CA ARG A 197 0.76 19.03 0.87
C ARG A 197 0.72 17.59 0.39
N VAL A 198 -0.50 17.07 0.22
CA VAL A 198 -0.70 15.68 -0.22
C VAL A 198 -0.04 15.37 -1.57
N ASN A 199 -0.05 16.32 -2.52
CA ASN A 199 0.59 16.11 -3.83
C ASN A 199 2.11 15.88 -3.74
N GLU A 200 2.79 16.59 -2.84
CA GLU A 200 4.23 16.38 -2.62
C GLU A 200 4.48 15.06 -1.92
N ALA A 201 3.65 14.68 -0.94
CA ALA A 201 3.73 13.37 -0.30
C ALA A 201 3.51 12.22 -1.31
N ILE A 202 2.57 12.38 -2.26
CA ILE A 202 2.32 11.42 -3.34
C ILE A 202 3.58 11.27 -4.21
N MET A 203 4.16 12.37 -4.69
CA MET A 203 5.35 12.33 -5.55
C MET A 203 6.55 11.70 -4.84
N ASN A 204 6.79 12.07 -3.58
CA ASN A 204 7.87 11.48 -2.80
C ASN A 204 7.66 9.98 -2.57
N MET A 205 6.42 9.56 -2.29
CA MET A 205 6.11 8.13 -2.16
C MET A 205 6.34 7.37 -3.47
N GLN A 206 5.99 7.94 -4.63
CA GLN A 206 6.28 7.33 -5.92
C GLN A 206 7.78 7.10 -6.12
N VAL A 207 8.61 8.10 -5.79
CA VAL A 207 10.07 8.00 -5.89
C VAL A 207 10.62 6.94 -4.93
N LEU A 208 10.12 6.90 -3.70
CA LEU A 208 10.55 5.90 -2.72
C LEU A 208 10.22 4.49 -3.18
N LEU A 209 9.01 4.25 -3.69
CA LEU A 209 8.60 2.95 -4.23
C LEU A 209 9.43 2.57 -5.47
N PHE A 210 9.64 3.52 -6.39
CA PHE A 210 10.40 3.28 -7.61
C PHE A 210 11.86 2.87 -7.32
N LYS A 211 12.47 3.39 -6.26
CA LYS A 211 13.87 3.08 -5.91
C LYS A 211 14.09 1.67 -5.37
N GLN A 212 13.02 0.92 -5.07
CA GLN A 212 13.18 -0.39 -4.44
C GLN A 212 13.71 -1.44 -5.42
N ALA A 213 14.71 -2.19 -4.97
CA ALA A 213 15.10 -3.47 -5.58
C ALA A 213 14.12 -4.58 -5.15
N PHE A 214 14.19 -5.73 -5.83
CA PHE A 214 13.32 -6.88 -5.55
C PHE A 214 11.83 -6.54 -5.52
N ARG A 215 11.39 -5.70 -6.48
CA ARG A 215 10.04 -5.09 -6.45
C ARG A 215 8.91 -6.11 -6.34
N ASP A 216 9.06 -7.27 -6.97
CA ASP A 216 8.07 -8.35 -6.91
C ASP A 216 7.89 -8.96 -5.51
N ALA A 217 8.87 -8.78 -4.61
CA ALA A 217 8.77 -9.19 -3.21
C ALA A 217 7.85 -8.28 -2.38
N PHE A 218 7.60 -7.04 -2.83
CA PHE A 218 6.82 -6.04 -2.11
C PHE A 218 5.40 -5.95 -2.69
N LEU A 219 4.45 -6.66 -2.07
CA LEU A 219 3.05 -6.62 -2.47
C LEU A 219 2.31 -5.54 -1.70
N ILE A 220 1.83 -4.52 -2.40
CA ILE A 220 1.19 -3.34 -1.83
C ILE A 220 -0.27 -3.67 -1.50
N LYS A 221 -0.64 -3.61 -0.21
CA LYS A 221 -2.02 -3.90 0.23
C LYS A 221 -2.78 -2.67 0.67
N ARG A 222 -2.07 -1.61 1.09
CA ARG A 222 -2.71 -0.37 1.57
C ARG A 222 -1.82 0.84 1.32
N ILE A 223 -2.46 1.92 0.89
CA ILE A 223 -1.88 3.26 0.72
C ILE A 223 -2.80 4.25 1.43
N GLU A 224 -2.25 5.08 2.31
CA GLU A 224 -3.04 6.04 3.08
C GLU A 224 -2.29 7.34 3.35
N SER A 225 -3.02 8.44 3.44
CA SER A 225 -2.50 9.69 4.01
C SER A 225 -2.34 9.55 5.52
N THR A 226 -1.40 10.31 6.06
CA THR A 226 -1.24 10.52 7.50
C THR A 226 -1.26 12.01 7.79
N ASN A 227 -1.30 12.40 9.06
CA ASN A 227 -1.36 13.82 9.45
C ASN A 227 -0.19 14.68 8.89
N SER A 228 0.93 14.07 8.51
CA SER A 228 2.13 14.77 8.02
C SER A 228 2.80 14.10 6.82
N GLY A 229 2.03 13.34 6.03
CA GLY A 229 2.54 12.69 4.81
C GLY A 229 1.76 11.44 4.44
N MET A 230 2.45 10.35 4.14
CA MET A 230 1.84 9.13 3.60
C MET A 230 2.47 7.85 4.13
N LYS A 231 1.66 6.79 4.13
CA LYS A 231 2.05 5.44 4.51
C LYS A 231 1.65 4.45 3.42
N VAL A 232 2.58 3.55 3.11
CA VAL A 232 2.35 2.38 2.25
C VAL A 232 2.66 1.13 3.07
N SER A 233 1.85 0.10 2.91
CA SER A 233 2.05 -1.17 3.62
C SER A 233 1.55 -2.36 2.82
N GLY A 234 2.07 -3.54 3.14
CA GLY A 234 1.59 -4.75 2.53
C GLY A 234 2.36 -6.01 2.88
N GLY A 235 2.30 -6.99 1.98
CA GLY A 235 2.96 -8.28 2.10
C GLY A 235 4.41 -8.22 1.61
N LEU A 236 5.28 -8.93 2.32
CA LEU A 236 6.65 -9.21 1.90
C LEU A 236 6.72 -10.70 1.54
N VAL A 237 7.05 -11.03 0.29
CA VAL A 237 7.06 -12.42 -0.19
C VAL A 237 8.43 -12.81 -0.71
N CYS A 238 8.87 -14.01 -0.34
CA CYS A 238 10.15 -14.59 -0.74
C CYS A 238 10.06 -16.12 -0.65
N LYS A 239 11.14 -16.81 -1.00
CA LYS A 239 11.29 -18.24 -0.78
C LYS A 239 12.38 -18.52 0.25
N ASP A 240 12.29 -19.68 0.90
CA ASP A 240 13.44 -20.27 1.60
C ASP A 240 14.64 -20.40 0.65
#